data_AF-A0A1E3JL97-F1
#
_entry.id   AF-A0A1E3JL97-F1
#
_cell.length_a   1.000
_cell.length_b   1.000
_cell.length_c   1.000
_cell.angle_alpha   90.00
_cell.angle_beta   90.00
_cell.angle_gamma   90.00
#
_symmetry.space_group_name_H-M   'P 1'
#
loop_
_entity.id
_entity.type
_entity.pdbx_description
1 polymer ?
#
loop_
_entity_poly.entity_id
_entity_poly.type
_entity_poly.pdbx_seq_one_letter_code
_entity_poly.pdbx_strand_id
1 'polypeptide(L)'
;MGSDVEMYGKNTNGSASVEATAFPVSSNPDKLPEFDDPERDAVFGARKEGEVDYRSVGMLKSIVLMVKLTIALGVLAMPQVLLEVGAVPGVIIIVVISALTTWSGRVIGAFKANHPEVYSLDGVGYVLAGNWGREFFSFAYALFMICLCGSGFITTSLAFNAITDHAACTVVWAVVAAAVTFAFASLQTLNKVSILGWIGFFSILSAILIITVAVGVEDRPEAAPSTGPWDKDIHAFNSEASFLSGMGAVSTTVFAYCGTPAFFNVIGEMRQPKRFNQALFASQGLCTALYITIGVVVYYYCGQYISNPALGSAGIIIKKVSYGIALPGLFVGCILYTHVGAKMLFVRLLRGSDHLTGTSFIHWSVWLGTVGMSVAIAFILAESIPFFGDFVSLVGATLGTFLCLITPALMWLNDNWALRKERTSIGFRSRIALSVFTLLAGVFIVITGTWSAVLSIKDSYADGSVGSAFSCADNSN
;
A
#
# COMPACT_ATOMS: atom_id res chain seq x y z
N MET A 1 -6.85 38.54 49.19
CA MET A 1 -7.13 37.27 49.88
C MET A 1 -8.63 37.18 49.98
N GLY A 2 -9.34 36.28 49.33
CA GLY A 2 -9.02 35.09 48.57
C GLY A 2 -10.35 34.35 48.40
N SER A 3 -10.45 33.57 47.32
CA SER A 3 -11.50 32.60 46.99
C SER A 3 -12.92 33.12 46.86
N ASP A 4 -13.42 33.15 45.62
CA ASP A 4 -14.71 32.54 45.30
C ASP A 4 -14.63 31.84 43.94
N VAL A 5 -15.19 30.64 43.93
CA VAL A 5 -15.29 29.70 42.83
C VAL A 5 -16.45 30.15 41.94
N GLU A 6 -16.18 30.47 40.68
CA GLU A 6 -17.24 30.55 39.66
C GLU A 6 -16.99 29.53 38.55
N MET A 7 -17.92 28.57 38.49
CA MET A 7 -18.12 27.69 37.34
C MET A 7 -18.52 28.53 36.12
N TYR A 8 -17.63 28.64 35.15
CA TYR A 8 -17.95 28.98 33.76
C TYR A 8 -17.75 27.69 32.94
N GLY A 9 -18.68 27.20 32.15
CA GLY A 9 -19.74 27.87 31.40
C GLY A 9 -19.78 27.09 30.09
N LYS A 10 -20.68 26.12 30.02
CA LYS A 10 -20.86 25.21 28.89
C LYS A 10 -21.35 26.02 27.70
N ASN A 11 -20.48 26.28 26.73
CA ASN A 11 -20.85 26.69 25.38
C ASN A 11 -19.76 26.23 24.39
N THR A 12 -19.87 24.96 24.00
CA THR A 12 -19.20 24.42 22.81
C THR A 12 -20.24 23.91 21.83
N ASN A 13 -21.10 24.82 21.37
CA ASN A 13 -21.73 24.67 20.05
C ASN A 13 -20.74 25.16 19.01
N GLY A 14 -20.07 24.20 18.38
CA GLY A 14 -19.06 24.42 17.35
C GLY A 14 -18.60 23.07 16.85
N SER A 15 -19.53 22.30 16.28
CA SER A 15 -19.23 21.10 15.51
C SER A 15 -18.39 21.46 14.29
N ALA A 16 -17.08 21.63 14.47
CA ALA A 16 -16.12 21.72 13.38
C ALA A 16 -15.67 20.31 13.00
N SER A 17 -16.60 19.51 12.48
CA SER A 17 -16.28 18.29 11.76
C SER A 17 -15.91 18.68 10.33
N VAL A 18 -14.68 19.14 10.12
CA VAL A 18 -14.15 19.28 8.76
C VAL A 18 -13.51 17.95 8.38
N GLU A 19 -14.40 17.11 7.87
CA GLU A 19 -14.14 15.84 7.23
C GLU A 19 -13.36 16.09 5.93
N ALA A 20 -12.12 15.61 5.85
CA ALA A 20 -11.38 15.56 4.59
C ALA A 20 -12.13 14.65 3.61
N THR A 21 -12.99 15.26 2.79
CA THR A 21 -13.73 14.64 1.69
C THR A 21 -13.44 15.45 0.43
N ALA A 22 -13.30 14.72 -0.69
CA ALA A 22 -12.80 15.19 -1.98
C ALA A 22 -13.34 16.57 -2.40
N PHE A 23 -12.42 17.39 -2.88
CA PHE A 23 -12.44 18.85 -2.94
C PHE A 23 -13.64 19.57 -3.55
N PRO A 24 -13.78 20.86 -3.21
CA PRO A 24 -14.46 21.82 -4.07
C PRO A 24 -13.62 22.03 -5.33
N VAL A 25 -14.15 21.59 -6.48
CA VAL A 25 -13.74 22.19 -7.75
C VAL A 25 -14.10 23.67 -7.64
N SER A 26 -13.10 24.54 -7.55
CA SER A 26 -13.29 25.99 -7.66
C SER A 26 -14.19 26.26 -8.88
N SER A 27 -15.29 26.98 -8.68
CA SER A 27 -16.20 27.40 -9.74
C SER A 27 -15.56 28.40 -10.72
N ASN A 28 -14.29 28.77 -10.51
CA ASN A 28 -13.55 29.67 -11.36
C ASN A 28 -12.14 29.10 -11.66
N PRO A 29 -11.95 28.40 -12.79
CA PRO A 29 -10.67 27.78 -13.17
C PRO A 29 -9.55 28.81 -13.44
N ASP A 30 -9.88 30.08 -13.69
CA ASP A 30 -8.92 31.12 -14.07
C ASP A 30 -8.12 31.73 -12.89
N LYS A 31 -8.37 31.31 -11.64
CA LYS A 31 -7.66 31.80 -10.45
C LYS A 31 -7.45 30.71 -9.39
N LEU A 32 -6.85 29.59 -9.78
CA LEU A 32 -6.33 28.63 -8.80
C LEU A 32 -5.13 29.26 -8.05
N PRO A 33 -5.04 29.10 -6.72
CA PRO A 33 -3.90 29.62 -5.96
C PRO A 33 -2.61 28.89 -6.35
N GLU A 34 -1.47 29.55 -6.16
CA GLU A 34 -0.17 28.93 -6.41
C GLU A 34 0.03 27.70 -5.51
N PHE A 35 0.82 26.73 -5.99
CA PHE A 35 1.03 25.46 -5.30
C PHE A 35 1.52 25.62 -3.84
N ASP A 36 2.33 26.65 -3.56
CA ASP A 36 2.84 26.96 -2.22
C ASP A 36 2.32 28.27 -1.63
N ASP A 37 1.16 28.75 -2.10
CA ASP A 37 0.52 29.94 -1.56
C ASP A 37 0.38 29.83 -0.03
N PRO A 38 0.93 30.80 0.74
CA PRO A 38 0.93 30.76 2.20
C PRO A 38 -0.45 31.04 2.81
N GLU A 39 -1.37 31.68 2.08
CA GLU A 39 -2.67 32.16 2.57
C GLU A 39 -3.84 31.30 2.07
N ARG A 40 -3.75 30.74 0.85
CA ARG A 40 -4.84 30.00 0.23
C ARG A 40 -4.38 28.70 -0.43
N ASP A 41 -4.98 27.59 -0.06
CA ASP A 41 -4.70 26.29 -0.64
C ASP A 41 -5.84 25.86 -1.59
N ALA A 42 -5.49 25.25 -2.73
CA ALA A 42 -6.46 24.86 -3.76
C ALA A 42 -7.42 23.74 -3.32
N VAL A 43 -7.10 23.08 -2.22
CA VAL A 43 -7.71 21.86 -1.71
C VAL A 43 -8.58 22.16 -0.48
N PHE A 44 -8.00 22.87 0.49
CA PHE A 44 -8.55 23.20 1.80
C PHE A 44 -9.08 24.64 1.89
N GLY A 45 -8.82 25.50 0.90
CA GLY A 45 -9.28 26.88 0.87
C GLY A 45 -8.38 27.86 1.64
N ALA A 46 -8.94 28.98 2.09
CA ALA A 46 -8.19 30.03 2.78
C ALA A 46 -7.83 29.61 4.22
N ARG A 47 -6.58 29.84 4.62
CA ARG A 47 -6.13 29.62 6.00
C ARG A 47 -6.65 30.74 6.88
N LYS A 48 -7.41 30.39 7.93
CA LYS A 48 -7.89 31.32 8.94
C LYS A 48 -7.19 31.07 10.26
N GLU A 49 -6.86 32.15 10.94
CA GLU A 49 -6.26 32.10 12.27
C GLU A 49 -7.26 31.50 13.26
N GLY A 50 -6.88 30.42 13.95
CA GLY A 50 -7.74 29.67 14.87
C GLY A 50 -8.44 28.44 14.29
N GLU A 51 -8.34 28.17 12.99
CA GLU A 51 -8.81 26.93 12.35
C GLU A 51 -7.68 25.90 12.20
N VAL A 52 -8.02 24.64 11.92
CA VAL A 52 -7.05 23.53 11.78
C VAL A 52 -6.19 23.73 10.52
N ASP A 53 -4.86 23.87 10.68
CA ASP A 53 -3.93 23.92 9.56
C ASP A 53 -3.60 22.50 9.04
N TYR A 54 -4.23 22.14 7.93
CA TYR A 54 -4.02 20.86 7.25
C TYR A 54 -2.63 20.73 6.63
N ARG A 55 -1.94 21.84 6.33
CA ARG A 55 -0.58 21.87 5.80
C ARG A 55 0.46 22.03 6.92
N SER A 56 0.37 21.16 7.93
CA SER A 56 1.20 21.23 9.14
C SER A 56 2.33 20.19 9.16
N VAL A 57 2.44 19.32 8.15
CA VAL A 57 3.40 18.20 8.15
C VAL A 57 4.77 18.66 7.67
N GLY A 58 5.77 18.59 8.55
CA GLY A 58 7.17 18.86 8.22
C GLY A 58 7.82 17.75 7.38
N MET A 59 8.99 18.04 6.79
CA MET A 59 9.70 17.10 5.90
C MET A 59 9.99 15.74 6.56
N LEU A 60 10.50 15.73 7.80
CA LEU A 60 10.83 14.48 8.51
C LEU A 60 9.58 13.61 8.74
N LYS A 61 8.46 14.23 9.14
CA LYS A 61 7.18 13.54 9.28
C LYS A 61 6.70 13.00 7.94
N SER A 62 6.91 13.74 6.85
CA SER A 62 6.56 13.31 5.48
C SER A 62 7.38 12.09 5.05
N ILE A 63 8.69 12.06 5.33
CA ILE A 63 9.57 10.90 5.09
C ILE A 63 8.99 9.67 5.81
N VAL A 64 8.70 9.81 7.11
CA VAL A 64 8.12 8.72 7.90
C VAL A 64 6.79 8.24 7.34
N LEU A 65 5.89 9.16 6.93
CA LEU A 65 4.60 8.80 6.33
C LEU A 65 4.80 8.02 5.03
N MET A 66 5.69 8.46 4.15
CA MET A 66 5.99 7.75 2.89
C MET A 66 6.60 6.36 3.14
N VAL A 67 7.49 6.24 4.13
CA VAL A 67 8.08 4.95 4.52
C VAL A 67 7.01 3.99 5.02
N LYS A 68 6.09 4.46 5.87
CA LYS A 68 4.95 3.67 6.36
C LYS A 68 4.04 3.18 5.23
N LEU A 69 3.78 4.05 4.26
CA LEU A 69 2.96 3.71 3.09
C LEU A 69 3.63 2.69 2.16
N THR A 70 4.97 2.63 2.17
CA THR A 70 5.74 1.77 1.26
C THR A 70 6.04 0.41 1.89
N ILE A 71 6.59 0.37 3.12
CA ILE A 71 7.08 -0.88 3.75
C ILE A 71 5.99 -1.96 3.85
N ALA A 72 4.78 -1.58 4.28
CA ALA A 72 3.56 -2.38 4.35
C ALA A 72 3.78 -3.91 4.46
N LEU A 73 3.07 -4.73 3.67
CA LEU A 73 3.27 -6.19 3.59
C LEU A 73 4.34 -6.58 2.57
N GLY A 74 4.74 -5.66 1.69
CA GLY A 74 5.62 -5.95 0.57
C GLY A 74 7.00 -6.46 0.96
N VAL A 75 7.58 -5.91 2.03
CA VAL A 75 8.88 -6.34 2.56
C VAL A 75 8.94 -7.83 2.89
N LEU A 76 7.81 -8.44 3.27
CA LEU A 76 7.71 -9.85 3.65
C LEU A 76 7.86 -10.80 2.46
N ALA A 77 7.69 -10.30 1.24
CA ALA A 77 7.80 -11.07 0.00
C ALA A 77 9.17 -10.90 -0.68
N MET A 78 10.04 -10.00 -0.20
CA MET A 78 11.35 -9.75 -0.82
C MET A 78 12.28 -10.97 -0.84
N PRO A 79 12.35 -11.82 0.21
CA PRO A 79 13.18 -13.03 0.14
C PRO A 79 12.73 -14.00 -0.96
N GLN A 80 11.41 -14.10 -1.19
CA GLN A 80 10.83 -14.93 -2.25
C GLN A 80 11.26 -14.46 -3.65
N VAL A 81 11.32 -13.14 -3.87
CA VAL A 81 11.82 -12.55 -5.13
C VAL A 81 13.24 -13.04 -5.43
N LEU A 82 14.10 -13.13 -4.42
CA LEU A 82 15.47 -13.63 -4.59
C LEU A 82 15.53 -15.15 -4.77
N LEU A 83 14.62 -15.89 -4.15
CA LEU A 83 14.51 -17.34 -4.34
C LEU A 83 14.11 -17.71 -5.77
N GLU A 84 13.14 -17.00 -6.33
CA GLU A 84 12.60 -17.28 -7.66
C GLU A 84 13.65 -17.09 -8.76
N VAL A 85 14.37 -15.96 -8.77
CA VAL A 85 15.30 -15.63 -9.87
C VAL A 85 16.78 -15.78 -9.52
N GLY A 86 17.12 -15.94 -8.24
CA GLY A 86 18.48 -15.88 -7.71
C GLY A 86 18.85 -14.50 -7.18
N ALA A 87 19.91 -14.44 -6.36
CA ALA A 87 20.31 -13.24 -5.62
C ALA A 87 20.59 -12.02 -6.53
N VAL A 88 21.36 -12.18 -7.59
CA VAL A 88 21.79 -11.07 -8.46
C VAL A 88 20.60 -10.48 -9.25
N PRO A 89 19.85 -11.25 -10.05
CA PRO A 89 18.71 -10.70 -10.77
C PRO A 89 17.61 -10.22 -9.81
N GLY A 90 17.41 -10.86 -8.65
CA GLY A 90 16.44 -10.41 -7.64
C GLY A 90 16.76 -9.00 -7.12
N VAL A 91 18.02 -8.73 -6.76
CA VAL A 91 18.46 -7.38 -6.35
C VAL A 91 18.34 -6.38 -7.49
N ILE A 92 18.67 -6.77 -8.73
CA ILE A 92 18.49 -5.90 -9.91
C ILE A 92 17.03 -5.52 -10.09
N ILE A 93 16.10 -6.47 -9.98
CA ILE A 93 14.65 -6.23 -10.06
C ILE A 93 14.23 -5.21 -8.99
N ILE A 94 14.64 -5.40 -7.73
CA ILE A 94 14.33 -4.47 -6.63
C ILE A 94 14.83 -3.06 -6.94
N VAL A 95 16.07 -2.91 -7.40
CA VAL A 95 16.66 -1.60 -7.73
C VAL A 95 15.97 -0.94 -8.92
N VAL A 96 15.66 -1.70 -9.98
CA VAL A 96 15.00 -1.16 -11.18
C VAL A 96 13.57 -0.71 -10.86
N ILE A 97 12.79 -1.53 -10.14
CA ILE A 97 11.43 -1.16 -9.75
C ILE A 97 11.43 0.01 -8.76
N SER A 98 12.38 0.05 -7.83
CA SER A 98 12.60 1.21 -6.95
C SER A 98 12.89 2.49 -7.74
N ALA A 99 13.77 2.42 -8.75
CA ALA A 99 14.10 3.57 -9.59
C ALA A 99 12.89 4.05 -10.40
N LEU A 100 12.11 3.13 -10.98
CA LEU A 100 10.89 3.45 -11.73
C LEU A 100 9.81 4.07 -10.84
N THR A 101 9.58 3.51 -9.66
CA THR A 101 8.58 4.03 -8.70
C THR A 101 9.03 5.33 -8.05
N THR A 102 10.32 5.54 -7.83
CA THR A 102 10.89 6.83 -7.43
C THR A 102 10.70 7.89 -8.52
N TRP A 103 10.92 7.52 -9.78
CA TRP A 103 10.60 8.39 -10.91
C TRP A 103 9.11 8.73 -10.97
N SER A 104 8.23 7.73 -10.83
CA SER A 104 6.79 7.92 -10.72
C SER A 104 6.40 8.88 -9.59
N GLY A 105 6.98 8.73 -8.40
CA GLY A 105 6.78 9.65 -7.28
C GLY A 105 7.18 11.08 -7.62
N ARG A 106 8.29 11.27 -8.35
CA ARG A 106 8.71 12.60 -8.81
C ARG A 106 7.71 13.19 -9.81
N VAL A 107 7.15 12.37 -10.69
CA VAL A 107 6.07 12.80 -11.59
C VAL A 107 4.84 13.22 -10.80
N ILE A 108 4.43 12.47 -9.78
CA ILE A 108 3.32 12.86 -8.89
C ILE A 108 3.55 14.24 -8.28
N GLY A 109 4.76 14.49 -7.76
CA GLY A 109 5.12 15.80 -7.22
C GLY A 109 5.02 16.94 -8.24
N ALA A 110 5.48 16.71 -9.48
CA ALA A 110 5.39 17.68 -10.56
C ALA A 110 3.94 17.92 -11.03
N PHE A 111 3.18 16.85 -11.21
CA PHE A 111 1.78 16.90 -11.63
C PHE A 111 0.92 17.61 -10.60
N LYS A 112 1.12 17.32 -9.30
CA LYS A 112 0.43 18.02 -8.21
C LYS A 112 0.80 19.51 -8.14
N ALA A 113 2.00 19.89 -8.55
CA ALA A 113 2.38 21.31 -8.65
C ALA A 113 1.71 22.00 -9.85
N ASN A 114 1.51 21.28 -10.96
CA ASN A 114 0.83 21.79 -12.16
C ASN A 114 -0.70 21.81 -12.03
N HIS A 115 -1.25 20.90 -11.22
CA HIS A 115 -2.68 20.76 -10.93
C HIS A 115 -2.92 20.78 -9.41
N PRO A 116 -2.79 21.96 -8.75
CA PRO A 116 -2.88 22.09 -7.30
C PRO A 116 -4.20 21.57 -6.71
N GLU A 117 -5.27 21.54 -7.50
CA GLU A 117 -6.60 21.04 -7.16
C GLU A 117 -6.74 19.51 -7.15
N VAL A 118 -5.68 18.72 -7.35
CA VAL A 118 -5.77 17.24 -7.35
C VAL A 118 -5.36 16.64 -5.99
N TYR A 119 -6.25 15.97 -5.24
CA TYR A 119 -5.90 15.36 -3.92
C TYR A 119 -5.46 13.93 -4.05
N SER A 120 -6.16 13.27 -4.96
CA SER A 120 -6.38 11.84 -4.97
C SER A 120 -6.56 11.44 -6.41
N LEU A 121 -6.52 10.14 -6.65
CA LEU A 121 -6.46 9.60 -8.01
C LEU A 121 -7.72 9.88 -8.85
N ASP A 122 -8.87 10.14 -8.23
CA ASP A 122 -10.07 10.58 -8.95
C ASP A 122 -9.87 11.95 -9.65
N GLY A 123 -9.12 12.86 -9.01
CA GLY A 123 -8.69 14.12 -9.61
C GLY A 123 -7.73 13.91 -10.78
N VAL A 124 -6.77 12.99 -10.63
CA VAL A 124 -5.86 12.59 -11.72
C VAL A 124 -6.66 12.05 -12.91
N GLY A 125 -7.61 11.14 -12.65
CA GLY A 125 -8.50 10.61 -13.68
C GLY A 125 -9.30 11.69 -14.40
N TYR A 126 -9.77 12.70 -13.66
CA TYR A 126 -10.48 13.84 -14.25
C TYR A 126 -9.60 14.66 -15.19
N VAL A 127 -8.36 14.95 -14.79
CA VAL A 127 -7.42 15.71 -15.65
C VAL A 127 -7.06 14.89 -16.90
N LEU A 128 -6.87 13.58 -16.77
CA LEU A 128 -6.46 12.72 -17.89
C LEU A 128 -7.59 12.41 -18.89
N ALA A 129 -8.82 12.20 -18.42
CA ALA A 129 -9.93 11.71 -19.26
C ALA A 129 -11.31 12.23 -18.83
N GLY A 130 -11.39 13.35 -18.13
CA GLY A 130 -12.63 13.98 -17.71
C GLY A 130 -13.46 13.11 -16.76
N ASN A 131 -14.78 13.23 -16.83
CA ASN A 131 -15.69 12.51 -15.94
C ASN A 131 -15.52 10.99 -15.99
N TRP A 132 -15.28 10.42 -17.18
CA TRP A 132 -15.06 8.97 -17.30
C TRP A 132 -13.80 8.52 -16.55
N GLY A 133 -12.69 9.26 -16.72
CA GLY A 133 -11.46 8.96 -15.99
C GLY A 133 -11.63 9.09 -14.48
N ARG A 134 -12.38 10.10 -14.01
CA ARG A 134 -12.70 10.25 -12.59
C ARG A 134 -13.39 9.02 -12.00
N GLU A 135 -14.40 8.48 -12.69
CA GLU A 135 -15.12 7.28 -12.23
C GLU A 135 -14.21 6.05 -12.22
N PHE A 136 -13.45 5.87 -13.29
CA PHE A 136 -12.55 4.74 -13.43
C PHE A 136 -11.49 4.72 -12.30
N PHE A 137 -10.84 5.85 -12.01
CA PHE A 137 -9.82 5.92 -10.96
C PHE A 137 -10.42 5.85 -9.54
N SER A 138 -11.63 6.39 -9.34
CA SER A 138 -12.37 6.24 -8.07
C SER A 138 -12.64 4.77 -7.74
N PHE A 139 -13.02 3.99 -8.75
CA PHE A 139 -13.22 2.55 -8.62
C PHE A 139 -11.91 1.78 -8.49
N ALA A 140 -10.95 2.01 -9.41
CA ALA A 140 -9.70 1.25 -9.46
C ALA A 140 -8.87 1.37 -8.17
N TYR A 141 -8.80 2.56 -7.58
CA TYR A 141 -8.06 2.75 -6.34
C TYR A 141 -8.80 2.21 -5.11
N ALA A 142 -10.13 2.28 -5.07
CA ALA A 142 -10.91 1.63 -4.02
C ALA A 142 -10.75 0.10 -4.08
N LEU A 143 -10.82 -0.48 -5.28
CA LEU A 143 -10.57 -1.92 -5.50
C LEU A 143 -9.16 -2.31 -5.06
N PHE A 144 -8.16 -1.48 -5.39
CA PHE A 144 -6.78 -1.69 -4.95
C PHE A 144 -6.65 -1.70 -3.42
N MET A 145 -7.30 -0.78 -2.72
CA MET A 145 -7.35 -0.77 -1.25
C MET A 145 -8.03 -2.02 -0.67
N ILE A 146 -9.11 -2.50 -1.31
CA ILE A 146 -9.78 -3.75 -0.94
C ILE A 146 -8.84 -4.95 -1.12
N CYS A 147 -8.08 -5.00 -2.22
CA CYS A 147 -7.06 -6.03 -2.43
C CYS A 147 -5.95 -5.98 -1.37
N LEU A 148 -5.45 -4.78 -0.99
CA LEU A 148 -4.48 -4.64 0.10
C LEU A 148 -5.05 -5.19 1.43
N CYS A 149 -6.33 -4.92 1.72
CA CYS A 149 -7.00 -5.52 2.87
C CYS A 149 -7.09 -7.06 2.76
N GLY A 150 -7.39 -7.59 1.57
CA GLY A 150 -7.41 -9.04 1.32
C GLY A 150 -6.06 -9.71 1.63
N SER A 151 -4.95 -9.12 1.16
CA SER A 151 -3.59 -9.61 1.51
C SER A 151 -3.32 -9.55 3.03
N GLY A 152 -3.89 -8.56 3.71
CA GLY A 152 -3.86 -8.46 5.17
C GLY A 152 -4.67 -9.54 5.87
N PHE A 153 -5.84 -9.94 5.34
CA PHE A 153 -6.63 -11.06 5.88
C PHE A 153 -5.92 -12.40 5.73
N ILE A 154 -5.31 -12.65 4.57
CA ILE A 154 -4.44 -13.82 4.36
C ILE A 154 -3.37 -13.83 5.45
N THR A 155 -2.59 -12.74 5.57
CA THR A 155 -1.47 -12.67 6.52
C THR A 155 -1.92 -12.77 7.99
N THR A 156 -3.09 -12.23 8.33
CA THR A 156 -3.67 -12.31 9.68
C THR A 156 -4.14 -13.73 10.01
N SER A 157 -4.74 -14.44 9.05
CA SER A 157 -5.08 -15.86 9.22
C SER A 157 -3.84 -16.72 9.43
N LEU A 158 -2.76 -16.47 8.68
CA LEU A 158 -1.45 -17.09 8.89
C LEU A 158 -0.92 -16.82 10.30
N ALA A 159 -1.02 -15.57 10.77
CA ALA A 159 -0.57 -15.21 12.10
C ALA A 159 -1.32 -16.00 13.18
N PHE A 160 -2.65 -16.10 13.08
CA PHE A 160 -3.44 -16.88 14.04
C PHE A 160 -3.13 -18.38 13.96
N ASN A 161 -3.03 -18.94 12.76
CA ASN A 161 -2.65 -20.34 12.59
C ASN A 161 -1.27 -20.64 13.19
N ALA A 162 -0.28 -19.80 12.91
CA ALA A 162 1.07 -19.93 13.46
C ALA A 162 1.09 -19.86 14.99
N ILE A 163 0.37 -18.90 15.58
CA ILE A 163 0.36 -18.68 17.04
C ILE A 163 -0.38 -19.80 17.77
N THR A 164 -1.48 -20.30 17.18
CA THR A 164 -2.40 -21.25 17.82
C THR A 164 -2.13 -22.71 17.48
N ASP A 165 -1.12 -23.00 16.66
CA ASP A 165 -0.89 -24.33 16.08
C ASP A 165 -2.15 -24.83 15.35
N HIS A 166 -2.76 -23.94 14.56
CA HIS A 166 -3.97 -24.23 13.79
C HIS A 166 -5.15 -24.72 14.65
N ALA A 167 -5.46 -24.02 15.76
CA ALA A 167 -6.51 -24.44 16.69
C ALA A 167 -7.95 -24.38 16.12
N ALA A 168 -8.14 -23.69 14.99
CA ALA A 168 -9.41 -23.61 14.28
C ALA A 168 -9.16 -23.55 12.77
N CYS A 169 -10.20 -23.87 11.99
CA CYS A 169 -10.20 -23.75 10.54
C CYS A 169 -9.71 -22.35 10.10
N THR A 170 -8.83 -22.31 9.10
CA THR A 170 -8.24 -21.06 8.58
C THR A 170 -9.30 -20.02 8.19
N VAL A 171 -10.40 -20.46 7.58
CA VAL A 171 -11.54 -19.60 7.24
C VAL A 171 -12.10 -18.88 8.48
N VAL A 172 -12.13 -19.53 9.64
CA VAL A 172 -12.60 -18.92 10.90
C VAL A 172 -11.69 -17.77 11.31
N TRP A 173 -10.37 -17.94 11.17
CA TRP A 173 -9.42 -16.85 11.46
C TRP A 173 -9.56 -15.68 10.51
N ALA A 174 -9.80 -15.94 9.23
CA ALA A 174 -10.10 -14.89 8.26
C ALA A 174 -11.43 -14.18 8.55
N VAL A 175 -12.47 -14.89 9.01
CA VAL A 175 -13.73 -14.30 9.48
C VAL A 175 -13.51 -13.42 10.70
N VAL A 176 -12.68 -13.85 11.67
CA VAL A 176 -12.30 -13.03 12.83
C VAL A 176 -11.58 -11.76 12.37
N ALA A 177 -10.64 -11.88 11.43
CA ALA A 177 -9.93 -10.73 10.86
C ALA A 177 -10.90 -9.74 10.19
N ALA A 178 -11.85 -10.25 9.40
CA ALA A 178 -12.88 -9.48 8.73
C ALA A 178 -13.84 -8.79 9.73
N ALA A 179 -14.30 -9.50 10.77
CA ALA A 179 -15.23 -8.96 11.76
C ALA A 179 -14.60 -7.82 12.58
N VAL A 180 -13.37 -8.00 13.05
CA VAL A 180 -12.62 -6.94 13.75
C VAL A 180 -12.39 -5.76 12.82
N THR A 181 -11.98 -6.01 11.58
CA THR A 181 -11.74 -4.94 10.60
C THR A 181 -13.02 -4.17 10.31
N PHE A 182 -14.15 -4.83 10.10
CA PHE A 182 -15.45 -4.17 9.92
C PHE A 182 -15.81 -3.29 11.12
N ALA A 183 -15.68 -3.80 12.34
CA ALA A 183 -16.04 -3.06 13.55
C ALA A 183 -15.22 -1.77 13.71
N PHE A 184 -13.90 -1.84 13.51
CA PHE A 184 -13.02 -0.68 13.71
C PHE A 184 -12.93 0.24 12.49
N ALA A 185 -13.01 -0.29 11.25
CA ALA A 185 -13.03 0.54 10.05
C ALA A 185 -14.33 1.32 9.90
N SER A 186 -15.43 0.84 10.50
CA SER A 186 -16.72 1.54 10.55
C SER A 186 -16.70 2.81 11.41
N LEU A 187 -15.65 3.02 12.21
CA LEU A 187 -15.49 4.28 12.95
C LEU A 187 -15.14 5.40 11.96
N GLN A 188 -16.09 6.30 11.71
CA GLN A 188 -15.94 7.42 10.75
C GLN A 188 -14.78 8.35 11.10
N THR A 189 -14.55 8.54 12.39
CA THR A 189 -13.46 9.36 12.90
C THR A 189 -12.40 8.46 13.50
N LEU A 190 -11.43 8.08 12.68
CA LEU A 190 -10.16 7.59 13.20
C LEU A 190 -9.38 8.81 13.73
N ASN A 191 -9.89 9.49 14.76
CA ASN A 191 -9.25 10.67 15.38
C ASN A 191 -7.82 10.40 15.89
N LYS A 192 -7.41 9.12 15.88
CA LYS A 192 -6.08 8.63 16.21
C LYS A 192 -5.42 7.85 15.07
N VAL A 193 -5.74 8.09 13.77
CA VAL A 193 -5.08 7.45 12.61
C VAL A 193 -3.57 7.48 12.78
N SER A 194 -3.02 8.62 13.21
CA SER A 194 -1.59 8.80 13.41
C SER A 194 -0.99 7.82 14.44
N ILE A 195 -1.68 7.60 15.57
CA ILE A 195 -1.23 6.67 16.62
C ILE A 195 -1.33 5.22 16.12
N LEU A 196 -2.46 4.86 15.50
CA LEU A 196 -2.64 3.52 14.90
C LEU A 196 -1.53 3.25 13.88
N GLY A 197 -1.25 4.20 12.98
CA GLY A 197 -0.18 4.08 12.00
C GLY A 197 1.23 3.99 12.60
N TRP A 198 1.47 4.51 13.82
CA TRP A 198 2.73 4.27 14.53
C TRP A 198 2.79 2.88 15.15
N ILE A 199 1.71 2.43 15.80
CA ILE A 199 1.60 1.08 16.35
C ILE A 199 1.85 0.06 15.24
N GLY A 200 1.17 0.20 14.11
CA GLY A 200 1.32 -0.76 13.02
C GLY A 200 2.70 -0.75 12.39
N PHE A 201 3.30 0.43 12.21
CA PHE A 201 4.65 0.53 11.68
C PHE A 201 5.70 -0.16 12.57
N PHE A 202 5.72 0.16 13.88
CA PHE A 202 6.69 -0.44 14.79
C PHE A 202 6.43 -1.92 15.02
N SER A 203 5.17 -2.35 15.03
CA SER A 203 4.78 -3.77 15.09
C SER A 203 5.37 -4.57 13.93
N ILE A 204 5.12 -4.15 12.69
CA ILE A 204 5.63 -4.84 11.49
C ILE A 204 7.15 -4.76 11.41
N LEU A 205 7.73 -3.56 11.60
CA LEU A 205 9.18 -3.38 11.50
C LEU A 205 9.93 -4.20 12.56
N SER A 206 9.43 -4.25 13.80
CA SER A 206 10.06 -5.05 14.85
C SER A 206 9.97 -6.54 14.56
N ALA A 207 8.80 -7.03 14.09
CA ALA A 207 8.65 -8.43 13.70
C ALA A 207 9.64 -8.84 12.60
N ILE A 208 9.83 -7.97 11.60
CA ILE A 208 10.76 -8.22 10.49
C ILE A 208 12.22 -8.20 10.97
N LEU A 209 12.58 -7.29 11.87
CA LEU A 209 13.94 -7.27 12.42
C LEU A 209 14.20 -8.48 13.30
N ILE A 210 13.22 -8.93 14.07
CA ILE A 210 13.32 -10.15 14.90
C ILE A 210 13.58 -11.37 14.01
N ILE A 211 12.75 -11.59 12.97
CA ILE A 211 12.95 -12.72 12.06
C ILE A 211 14.29 -12.64 11.34
N THR A 212 14.69 -11.45 10.87
CA THR A 212 15.96 -11.23 10.15
C THR A 212 17.17 -11.55 11.03
N VAL A 213 17.13 -11.17 12.31
CA VAL A 213 18.19 -11.52 13.27
C VAL A 213 18.15 -13.01 13.56
N ALA A 214 16.98 -13.56 13.86
CA ALA A 214 16.82 -14.96 14.26
C ALA A 214 17.35 -15.95 13.22
N VAL A 215 16.98 -15.79 11.94
CA VAL A 215 17.49 -16.67 10.87
C VAL A 215 19.01 -16.57 10.70
N GLY A 216 19.62 -15.46 11.12
CA GLY A 216 21.06 -15.28 11.08
C GLY A 216 21.83 -15.90 12.26
N VAL A 217 21.14 -16.22 13.36
CA VAL A 217 21.74 -16.86 14.55
C VAL A 217 21.34 -18.33 14.70
N GLU A 218 20.23 -18.75 14.09
CA GLU A 218 19.80 -20.15 14.09
C GLU A 218 20.70 -21.01 13.19
N ASP A 219 20.99 -22.24 13.64
CA ASP A 219 21.84 -23.17 12.91
C ASP A 219 21.20 -23.68 11.61
N ARG A 220 19.86 -23.77 11.56
CA ARG A 220 19.07 -24.20 10.40
C ARG A 220 17.68 -23.56 10.42
N PRO A 221 17.09 -23.26 9.24
CA PRO A 221 15.69 -22.85 9.11
C PRO A 221 14.73 -23.94 9.59
N GLU A 222 13.52 -23.54 10.01
CA GLU A 222 12.51 -24.48 10.51
C GLU A 222 12.07 -25.52 9.46
N ALA A 223 11.92 -25.10 8.20
CA ALA A 223 11.52 -26.00 7.12
C ALA A 223 12.66 -26.94 6.65
N ALA A 224 13.89 -26.75 7.14
CA ALA A 224 15.02 -27.63 6.81
C ALA A 224 14.95 -28.94 7.63
N PRO A 225 15.53 -30.05 7.12
CA PRO A 225 15.59 -31.31 7.86
C PRO A 225 16.16 -31.13 9.28
N SER A 226 15.46 -31.67 10.29
CA SER A 226 15.82 -31.50 11.72
C SER A 226 17.15 -32.14 12.10
N THR A 227 17.56 -33.18 11.37
CA THR A 227 18.86 -33.86 11.52
C THR A 227 19.45 -34.19 10.16
N GLY A 228 20.77 -34.38 10.11
CA GLY A 228 21.49 -34.73 8.87
C GLY A 228 21.96 -33.52 8.05
N PRO A 229 22.58 -33.79 6.89
CA PRO A 229 23.02 -32.75 5.97
C PRO A 229 21.82 -32.04 5.34
N TRP A 230 21.95 -30.74 5.16
CA TRP A 230 20.99 -29.92 4.47
C TRP A 230 21.76 -28.92 3.60
N ASP A 231 21.17 -28.54 2.47
CA ASP A 231 21.71 -27.53 1.57
C ASP A 231 20.67 -26.44 1.38
N LYS A 232 21.11 -25.19 1.45
CA LYS A 232 20.26 -24.02 1.22
C LYS A 232 19.90 -23.86 -0.25
N ASP A 233 20.68 -24.45 -1.15
CA ASP A 233 20.52 -24.32 -2.61
C ASP A 233 20.49 -22.83 -3.04
N ILE A 234 21.55 -22.09 -2.64
CA ILE A 234 21.68 -20.66 -2.94
C ILE A 234 22.22 -20.47 -4.35
N HIS A 235 21.47 -19.74 -5.17
CA HIS A 235 21.82 -19.41 -6.53
C HIS A 235 22.12 -17.93 -6.68
N ALA A 236 23.31 -17.60 -7.21
CA ALA A 236 23.59 -16.22 -7.64
C ALA A 236 22.69 -15.83 -8.83
N PHE A 237 22.51 -16.76 -9.76
CA PHE A 237 21.56 -16.71 -10.87
C PHE A 237 20.86 -18.06 -10.91
N ASN A 238 19.54 -18.09 -10.72
CA ASN A 238 18.78 -19.33 -10.81
C ASN A 238 18.60 -19.69 -12.30
N SER A 239 19.38 -20.66 -12.79
CA SER A 239 19.31 -21.10 -14.19
C SER A 239 18.02 -21.85 -14.53
N GLU A 240 17.29 -22.33 -13.53
CA GLU A 240 16.01 -23.02 -13.69
C GLU A 240 14.82 -22.05 -13.67
N ALA A 241 15.07 -20.76 -13.35
CA ALA A 241 14.03 -19.74 -13.32
C ALA A 241 13.38 -19.58 -14.71
N SER A 242 12.08 -19.83 -14.75
CA SER A 242 11.29 -19.58 -15.97
C SER A 242 11.06 -18.08 -16.15
N PHE A 243 10.77 -17.68 -17.40
CA PHE A 243 10.38 -16.30 -17.70
C PHE A 243 9.18 -15.84 -16.84
N LEU A 244 8.21 -16.72 -16.62
CA LEU A 244 7.02 -16.41 -15.83
C LEU A 244 7.38 -16.22 -14.35
N SER A 245 8.17 -17.11 -13.75
CA SER A 245 8.67 -16.92 -12.38
C SER A 245 9.39 -15.57 -12.23
N GLY A 246 10.21 -15.17 -13.20
CA GLY A 246 10.80 -13.83 -13.21
C GLY A 246 9.79 -12.69 -13.27
N MET A 247 8.69 -12.85 -14.01
CA MET A 247 7.60 -11.86 -14.02
C MET A 247 6.78 -11.85 -12.73
N GLY A 248 6.66 -12.98 -12.04
CA GLY A 248 6.12 -13.08 -10.68
C GLY A 248 6.95 -12.26 -9.70
N ALA A 249 8.28 -12.46 -9.70
CA ALA A 249 9.24 -11.70 -8.91
C ALA A 249 9.15 -10.18 -9.18
N VAL A 250 9.04 -9.76 -10.45
CA VAL A 250 8.83 -8.36 -10.84
C VAL A 250 7.52 -7.81 -10.26
N SER A 251 6.43 -8.57 -10.37
CA SER A 251 5.09 -8.14 -9.94
C SER A 251 4.98 -8.01 -8.43
N THR A 252 5.53 -8.98 -7.69
CA THR A 252 5.69 -8.92 -6.22
C THR A 252 6.51 -7.70 -5.80
N THR A 253 7.58 -7.39 -6.54
CA THR A 253 8.38 -6.18 -6.28
C THR A 253 7.59 -4.91 -6.54
N VAL A 254 6.80 -4.84 -7.61
CA VAL A 254 5.92 -3.69 -7.88
C VAL A 254 4.91 -3.50 -6.75
N PHE A 255 4.31 -4.59 -6.25
CA PHE A 255 3.44 -4.53 -5.08
C PHE A 255 4.18 -3.95 -3.87
N ALA A 256 5.45 -4.32 -3.63
CA ALA A 256 6.18 -3.78 -2.48
C ALA A 256 6.45 -2.26 -2.54
N TYR A 257 6.35 -1.64 -3.71
CA TYR A 257 6.51 -0.19 -3.90
C TYR A 257 5.19 0.54 -4.21
N CYS A 258 4.05 -0.12 -4.00
CA CYS A 258 2.74 0.37 -4.41
C CYS A 258 2.12 1.49 -3.54
N GLY A 259 2.88 2.03 -2.56
CA GLY A 259 2.44 3.14 -1.71
C GLY A 259 2.39 4.51 -2.41
N THR A 260 2.93 4.58 -3.63
CA THR A 260 3.12 5.82 -4.41
C THR A 260 1.84 6.65 -4.65
N PRO A 261 0.65 6.07 -4.92
CA PRO A 261 -0.57 6.85 -5.11
C PRO A 261 -0.97 7.70 -3.91
N ALA A 262 -0.67 7.25 -2.68
CA ALA A 262 -0.97 8.00 -1.47
C ALA A 262 -0.06 9.24 -1.28
N PHE A 263 0.98 9.41 -2.10
CA PHE A 263 1.86 10.58 -2.02
C PHE A 263 1.15 11.89 -2.35
N PHE A 264 0.06 11.89 -3.11
CA PHE A 264 -0.74 13.11 -3.31
C PHE A 264 -1.30 13.67 -2.00
N ASN A 265 -1.83 12.80 -1.13
CA ASN A 265 -2.30 13.18 0.20
C ASN A 265 -1.14 13.73 1.03
N VAL A 266 0.01 13.06 1.01
CA VAL A 266 1.21 13.52 1.73
C VAL A 266 1.63 14.91 1.26
N ILE A 267 1.69 15.16 -0.05
CA ILE A 267 2.02 16.47 -0.61
C ILE A 267 1.02 17.53 -0.15
N GLY A 268 -0.28 17.20 -0.16
CA GLY A 268 -1.35 18.11 0.26
C GLY A 268 -1.22 18.55 1.73
N GLU A 269 -0.68 17.69 2.59
CA GLU A 269 -0.50 17.97 4.03
C GLU A 269 0.87 18.59 4.36
N MET A 270 1.81 18.64 3.40
CA MET A 270 3.15 19.19 3.64
C MET A 270 3.12 20.70 3.91
N ARG A 271 3.80 21.13 4.97
CA ARG A 271 4.03 22.56 5.25
C ARG A 271 4.81 23.28 4.16
N GLN A 272 5.75 22.56 3.52
CA GLN A 272 6.55 23.08 2.42
C GLN A 272 6.57 22.05 1.27
N PRO A 273 5.54 22.04 0.41
CA PRO A 273 5.40 21.06 -0.66
C PRO A 273 6.59 21.05 -1.66
N LYS A 274 7.27 22.20 -1.84
CA LYS A 274 8.51 22.31 -2.65
C LYS A 274 9.63 21.36 -2.20
N ARG A 275 9.64 20.92 -0.94
CA ARG A 275 10.63 19.97 -0.39
C ARG A 275 10.22 18.50 -0.58
N PHE A 276 9.08 18.22 -1.22
CA PHE A 276 8.58 16.86 -1.44
C PHE A 276 9.63 15.93 -2.04
N ASN A 277 10.38 16.36 -3.06
CA ASN A 277 11.40 15.52 -3.69
C ASN A 277 12.50 15.07 -2.71
N GLN A 278 12.87 15.92 -1.74
CA GLN A 278 13.84 15.53 -0.71
C GLN A 278 13.27 14.43 0.19
N ALA A 279 11.99 14.56 0.56
CA ALA A 279 11.30 13.54 1.35
C ALA A 279 11.14 12.22 0.57
N LEU A 280 10.81 12.30 -0.72
CA LEU A 280 10.68 11.17 -1.63
C LEU A 280 11.98 10.38 -1.77
N PHE A 281 13.09 11.05 -2.08
CA PHE A 281 14.38 10.36 -2.27
C PHE A 281 14.87 9.72 -0.96
N ALA A 282 14.68 10.39 0.18
CA ALA A 282 15.04 9.84 1.47
C ALA A 282 14.19 8.62 1.85
N SER A 283 12.86 8.68 1.65
CA SER A 283 11.96 7.57 1.95
C SER A 283 12.20 6.37 1.04
N GLN A 284 12.29 6.59 -0.27
CA GLN A 284 12.54 5.53 -1.25
C GLN A 284 13.93 4.87 -1.06
N GLY A 285 14.96 5.67 -0.78
CA GLY A 285 16.29 5.16 -0.47
C GLY A 285 16.27 4.26 0.77
N LEU A 286 15.58 4.69 1.84
CA LEU A 286 15.45 3.91 3.07
C LEU A 286 14.66 2.60 2.84
N CYS A 287 13.52 2.66 2.16
CA CYS A 287 12.72 1.47 1.83
C CYS A 287 13.52 0.47 1.01
N THR A 288 14.26 0.95 0.00
CA THR A 288 15.09 0.10 -0.86
C THR A 288 16.23 -0.55 -0.10
N ALA A 289 16.91 0.20 0.77
CA ALA A 289 17.95 -0.36 1.63
C ALA A 289 17.39 -1.47 2.53
N LEU A 290 16.21 -1.25 3.12
CA LEU A 290 15.55 -2.26 3.97
C LEU A 290 15.14 -3.49 3.16
N TYR A 291 14.51 -3.33 1.99
CA TYR A 291 14.08 -4.45 1.15
C TYR A 291 15.24 -5.31 0.68
N ILE A 292 16.34 -4.69 0.23
CA ILE A 292 17.54 -5.43 -0.17
C ILE A 292 18.16 -6.12 1.04
N THR A 293 18.30 -5.42 2.17
CA THR A 293 18.94 -6.00 3.37
C THR A 293 18.16 -7.21 3.88
N ILE A 294 16.84 -7.05 4.08
CA ILE A 294 15.98 -8.13 4.60
C ILE A 294 15.87 -9.26 3.57
N GLY A 295 15.67 -8.93 2.29
CA GLY A 295 15.62 -9.90 1.20
C GLY A 295 16.88 -10.76 1.14
N VAL A 296 18.06 -10.13 1.09
CA VAL A 296 19.35 -10.84 0.99
C VAL A 296 19.65 -11.65 2.24
N VAL A 297 19.43 -11.10 3.44
CA VAL A 297 19.74 -11.81 4.69
C VAL A 297 18.88 -13.06 4.82
N VAL A 298 17.55 -12.93 4.69
CA VAL A 298 16.65 -14.08 4.80
C VAL A 298 16.91 -15.07 3.67
N TYR A 299 17.15 -14.61 2.44
CA TYR A 299 17.51 -15.51 1.33
C TYR A 299 18.80 -16.29 1.61
N TYR A 300 19.85 -15.63 2.08
CA TYR A 300 21.13 -16.27 2.36
C TYR A 300 21.09 -17.29 3.50
N TYR A 301 20.25 -17.05 4.52
CA TYR A 301 20.15 -17.96 5.66
C TYR A 301 19.14 -19.09 5.44
N CYS A 302 18.03 -18.84 4.74
CA CYS A 302 16.97 -19.80 4.54
C CYS A 302 17.03 -20.56 3.19
N GLY A 303 17.48 -19.92 2.12
CA GLY A 303 17.55 -20.52 0.79
C GLY A 303 16.22 -21.11 0.31
N GLN A 304 16.22 -22.36 -0.17
CA GLN A 304 15.01 -23.07 -0.60
C GLN A 304 13.97 -23.29 0.51
N TYR A 305 14.32 -23.06 1.78
CA TYR A 305 13.43 -23.24 2.94
C TYR A 305 12.73 -21.95 3.40
N ILE A 306 12.68 -20.92 2.55
CA ILE A 306 11.96 -19.68 2.83
C ILE A 306 10.45 -19.94 2.84
N SER A 307 9.78 -19.50 3.88
CA SER A 307 8.32 -19.41 3.91
C SER A 307 7.85 -18.10 3.29
N ASN A 308 6.64 -18.09 2.72
CA ASN A 308 6.04 -16.90 2.12
C ASN A 308 4.68 -16.61 2.76
N PRO A 309 4.54 -15.57 3.62
CA PRO A 309 5.49 -14.50 3.92
C PRO A 309 6.68 -14.93 4.79
N ALA A 310 7.78 -14.17 4.70
CA ALA A 310 9.05 -14.48 5.35
C ALA A 310 9.01 -14.69 6.88
N LEU A 311 7.97 -14.19 7.58
CA LEU A 311 7.79 -14.41 9.02
C LEU A 311 7.71 -15.89 9.40
N GLY A 312 7.31 -16.77 8.47
CA GLY A 312 7.26 -18.21 8.70
C GLY A 312 8.63 -18.90 8.74
N SER A 313 9.71 -18.22 8.31
CA SER A 313 10.97 -18.90 7.95
C SER A 313 11.90 -19.21 9.14
N ALA A 314 11.64 -18.69 10.34
CA ALA A 314 12.45 -18.99 11.52
C ALA A 314 11.83 -20.10 12.37
N GLY A 315 12.59 -20.59 13.35
CA GLY A 315 12.16 -21.62 14.29
C GLY A 315 10.77 -21.39 14.90
N ILE A 316 10.07 -22.48 15.26
CA ILE A 316 8.68 -22.47 15.78
C ILE A 316 8.40 -21.33 16.77
N ILE A 317 9.28 -21.14 17.77
CA ILE A 317 9.10 -20.12 18.81
C ILE A 317 9.21 -18.72 18.21
N ILE A 318 10.20 -18.47 17.36
CA ILE A 318 10.43 -17.16 16.74
C ILE A 318 9.32 -16.84 15.75
N LYS A 319 8.84 -17.82 14.97
CA LYS A 319 7.67 -17.68 14.10
C LYS A 319 6.46 -17.17 14.89
N LYS A 320 6.13 -17.81 16.03
CA LYS A 320 5.02 -17.39 16.91
C LYS A 320 5.23 -15.98 17.47
N VAL A 321 6.42 -15.67 17.96
CA VAL A 321 6.76 -14.33 18.51
C VAL A 321 6.64 -13.26 17.42
N SER A 322 7.18 -13.53 16.23
CA SER A 322 7.20 -12.57 15.11
C SER A 322 5.78 -12.29 14.63
N TYR A 323 4.95 -13.32 14.42
CA TYR A 323 3.54 -13.14 14.07
C TYR A 323 2.75 -12.45 15.18
N GLY A 324 2.99 -12.80 16.45
CA GLY A 324 2.35 -12.14 17.58
C GLY A 324 2.66 -10.64 17.66
N ILE A 325 3.93 -10.27 17.43
CA ILE A 325 4.37 -8.87 17.39
C ILE A 325 3.84 -8.15 16.15
N ALA A 326 3.71 -8.82 15.01
CA ALA A 326 3.20 -8.26 13.76
C ALA A 326 1.67 -8.04 13.77
N LEU A 327 0.92 -8.83 14.55
CA LEU A 327 -0.53 -8.89 14.54
C LEU A 327 -1.24 -7.52 14.73
N PRO A 328 -0.82 -6.65 15.68
CA PRO A 328 -1.36 -5.29 15.76
C PRO A 328 -1.22 -4.49 14.46
N GLY A 329 -0.07 -4.60 13.79
CA GLY A 329 0.18 -3.91 12.52
C GLY A 329 -0.59 -4.50 11.34
N LEU A 330 -0.80 -5.82 11.31
CA LEU A 330 -1.67 -6.47 10.33
C LEU A 330 -3.11 -5.95 10.44
N PHE A 331 -3.66 -5.87 11.65
CA PHE A 331 -4.99 -5.32 11.89
C PHE A 331 -5.09 -3.84 11.55
N VAL A 332 -4.12 -3.02 11.99
CA VAL A 332 -4.08 -1.60 11.64
C VAL A 332 -4.07 -1.41 10.12
N GLY A 333 -3.28 -2.20 9.39
CA GLY A 333 -3.25 -2.18 7.93
C GLY A 333 -4.63 -2.45 7.33
N CYS A 334 -5.26 -3.57 7.72
CA CYS A 334 -6.60 -3.94 7.25
C CYS A 334 -7.65 -2.85 7.53
N ILE A 335 -7.64 -2.29 8.75
CA ILE A 335 -8.56 -1.24 9.17
C ILE A 335 -8.37 0.02 8.32
N LEU A 336 -7.12 0.48 8.13
CA LEU A 336 -6.84 1.69 7.38
C LEU A 336 -7.15 1.53 5.89
N TYR A 337 -6.76 0.42 5.26
CA TYR A 337 -7.04 0.18 3.85
C TYR A 337 -8.55 0.06 3.59
N THR A 338 -9.27 -0.68 4.43
CA THR A 338 -10.73 -0.77 4.36
C THR A 338 -11.38 0.59 4.52
N HIS A 339 -10.99 1.35 5.54
CA HIS A 339 -11.59 2.66 5.82
C HIS A 339 -11.36 3.64 4.67
N VAL A 340 -10.13 3.69 4.12
CA VAL A 340 -9.80 4.57 2.98
C VAL A 340 -10.58 4.16 1.73
N GLY A 341 -10.59 2.87 1.37
CA GLY A 341 -11.33 2.38 0.21
C GLY A 341 -12.84 2.62 0.33
N ALA A 342 -13.43 2.28 1.47
CA ALA A 342 -14.86 2.47 1.73
C ALA A 342 -15.25 3.95 1.72
N LYS A 343 -14.44 4.83 2.33
CA LYS A 343 -14.68 6.28 2.31
C LYS A 343 -14.71 6.86 0.92
N MET A 344 -13.86 6.38 0.01
CA MET A 344 -13.88 6.85 -1.37
C MET A 344 -15.16 6.47 -2.10
N LEU A 345 -15.66 5.25 -1.89
CA LEU A 345 -16.95 4.81 -2.43
C LEU A 345 -18.12 5.59 -1.79
N PHE A 346 -18.09 5.76 -0.47
CA PHE A 346 -19.09 6.51 0.29
C PHE A 346 -19.24 7.95 -0.19
N VAL A 347 -18.13 8.69 -0.24
CA VAL A 347 -18.11 10.08 -0.72
C VAL A 347 -18.61 10.14 -2.16
N ARG A 348 -18.27 9.16 -2.99
CA ARG A 348 -18.73 9.13 -4.38
C ARG A 348 -20.23 8.91 -4.50
N LEU A 349 -20.81 8.01 -3.71
CA LEU A 349 -22.24 7.65 -3.74
C LEU A 349 -23.14 8.77 -3.21
N LEU A 350 -22.73 9.45 -2.14
CA LEU A 350 -23.52 10.53 -1.53
C LEU A 350 -23.13 11.93 -2.01
N ARG A 351 -22.22 12.04 -2.98
CA ARG A 351 -21.78 13.34 -3.52
C ARG A 351 -22.97 14.16 -4.01
N GLY A 352 -23.02 15.42 -3.60
CA GLY A 352 -24.09 16.36 -3.98
C GLY A 352 -25.40 16.15 -3.25
N SER A 353 -25.45 15.26 -2.26
CA SER A 353 -26.60 15.06 -1.38
C SER A 353 -26.34 15.67 0.00
N ASP A 354 -27.42 16.12 0.66
CA ASP A 354 -27.37 16.62 2.05
C ASP A 354 -27.03 15.49 3.06
N HIS A 355 -27.13 14.23 2.63
CA HIS A 355 -26.80 13.07 3.45
C HIS A 355 -25.29 12.84 3.61
N LEU A 356 -24.44 13.46 2.79
CA LEU A 356 -22.99 13.23 2.86
C LEU A 356 -22.41 13.67 4.22
N THR A 357 -22.82 14.84 4.70
CA THR A 357 -22.32 15.44 5.97
C THR A 357 -23.34 15.38 7.10
N GLY A 358 -24.57 14.94 6.82
CA GLY A 358 -25.63 14.79 7.83
C GLY A 358 -25.59 13.45 8.57
N THR A 359 -26.30 13.32 9.69
CA THR A 359 -26.37 12.09 10.51
C THR A 359 -27.57 11.20 10.18
N SER A 360 -28.10 11.29 8.96
CA SER A 360 -29.32 10.61 8.54
C SER A 360 -29.17 9.08 8.50
N PHE A 361 -30.30 8.35 8.46
CA PHE A 361 -30.28 6.90 8.23
C PHE A 361 -29.58 6.53 6.91
N ILE A 362 -29.77 7.31 5.85
CA ILE A 362 -29.12 7.11 4.55
C ILE A 362 -27.61 7.24 4.68
N HIS A 363 -27.12 8.25 5.41
CA HIS A 363 -25.70 8.43 5.69
C HIS A 363 -25.08 7.18 6.33
N TRP A 364 -25.65 6.73 7.45
CA TRP A 364 -25.13 5.57 8.17
C TRP A 364 -25.29 4.25 7.40
N SER A 365 -26.41 4.09 6.69
CA SER A 365 -26.66 2.91 5.86
C SER A 365 -25.65 2.80 4.72
N VAL A 366 -25.37 3.89 4.01
CA VAL A 366 -24.39 3.89 2.91
C VAL A 366 -22.97 3.78 3.45
N TRP A 367 -22.64 4.44 4.57
CA TRP A 367 -21.33 4.30 5.21
C TRP A 367 -21.05 2.85 5.62
N LEU A 368 -21.90 2.27 6.47
CA LEU A 368 -21.74 0.88 6.92
C LEU A 368 -21.84 -0.11 5.76
N GLY A 369 -22.69 0.18 4.76
CA GLY A 369 -22.80 -0.61 3.54
C GLY A 369 -21.50 -0.63 2.73
N THR A 370 -20.85 0.51 2.53
CA THR A 370 -19.56 0.57 1.80
C THR A 370 -18.42 -0.10 2.57
N VAL A 371 -18.36 0.03 3.89
CA VAL A 371 -17.37 -0.67 4.73
C VAL A 371 -17.62 -2.18 4.69
N GLY A 372 -18.87 -2.62 4.90
CA GLY A 372 -19.26 -4.02 4.87
C GLY A 372 -19.00 -4.68 3.52
N MET A 373 -19.33 -3.99 2.42
CA MET A 373 -19.02 -4.45 1.06
C MET A 373 -17.52 -4.58 0.82
N SER A 374 -16.73 -3.59 1.26
CA SER A 374 -15.26 -3.62 1.11
C SER A 374 -14.65 -4.81 1.85
N VAL A 375 -15.07 -5.05 3.11
CA VAL A 375 -14.62 -6.18 3.92
C VAL A 375 -15.05 -7.51 3.31
N ALA A 376 -16.30 -7.62 2.84
CA ALA A 376 -16.82 -8.84 2.24
C ALA A 376 -16.06 -9.21 0.96
N ILE A 377 -15.78 -8.24 0.09
CA ILE A 377 -15.00 -8.47 -1.13
C ILE A 377 -13.55 -8.86 -0.76
N ALA A 378 -12.92 -8.14 0.18
CA ALA A 378 -11.56 -8.47 0.64
C ALA A 378 -11.46 -9.90 1.20
N PHE A 379 -12.46 -10.32 1.99
CA PHE A 379 -12.56 -11.67 2.53
C PHE A 379 -12.73 -12.72 1.43
N ILE A 380 -13.66 -12.52 0.48
CA ILE A 380 -13.86 -13.44 -0.64
C ILE A 380 -12.57 -13.58 -1.45
N LEU A 381 -11.88 -12.47 -1.74
CA LEU A 381 -10.62 -12.48 -2.48
C LEU A 381 -9.51 -13.22 -1.72
N ALA A 382 -9.40 -13.01 -0.40
CA ALA A 382 -8.43 -13.69 0.45
C ALA A 382 -8.64 -15.22 0.47
N GLU A 383 -9.89 -15.68 0.58
CA GLU A 383 -10.22 -17.11 0.63
C GLU A 383 -10.23 -17.78 -0.76
N SER A 384 -10.38 -16.99 -1.83
CA SER A 384 -10.34 -17.49 -3.21
C SER A 384 -8.91 -17.70 -3.72
N ILE A 385 -7.93 -16.98 -3.17
CA ILE A 385 -6.51 -17.17 -3.47
C ILE A 385 -5.77 -17.11 -2.12
N PRO A 386 -5.83 -18.18 -1.31
CA PRO A 386 -5.29 -18.23 0.05
C PRO A 386 -3.76 -18.37 0.10
N PHE A 387 -3.07 -17.88 -0.94
CA PHE A 387 -1.62 -17.92 -1.12
C PHE A 387 -1.10 -16.50 -1.12
N PHE A 388 -0.39 -16.09 -0.07
CA PHE A 388 0.06 -14.70 0.08
C PHE A 388 0.91 -14.22 -1.11
N GLY A 389 1.89 -15.03 -1.54
CA GLY A 389 2.77 -14.70 -2.65
C GLY A 389 2.03 -14.48 -3.97
N ASP A 390 1.19 -15.44 -4.35
CA ASP A 390 0.42 -15.38 -5.59
C ASP A 390 -0.58 -14.21 -5.58
N PHE A 391 -1.25 -13.99 -4.45
CA PHE A 391 -2.19 -12.87 -4.28
C PHE A 391 -1.49 -11.52 -4.45
N VAL A 392 -0.37 -11.33 -3.76
CA VAL A 392 0.44 -10.11 -3.81
C VAL A 392 1.01 -9.89 -5.21
N SER A 393 1.50 -10.94 -5.87
CA SER A 393 1.99 -10.90 -7.24
C SER A 393 0.88 -10.47 -8.21
N LEU A 394 -0.32 -11.05 -8.10
CA LEU A 394 -1.47 -10.69 -8.94
C LEU A 394 -1.88 -9.22 -8.77
N VAL A 395 -1.96 -8.73 -7.54
CA VAL A 395 -2.32 -7.34 -7.24
C VAL A 395 -1.23 -6.38 -7.72
N GLY A 396 0.04 -6.75 -7.56
CA GLY A 396 1.20 -6.01 -8.06
C GLY A 396 1.21 -5.91 -9.58
N ALA A 397 0.98 -7.02 -10.28
CA ALA A 397 0.92 -7.07 -11.74
C ALA A 397 -0.22 -6.21 -12.31
N THR A 398 -1.39 -6.24 -11.67
CA THR A 398 -2.60 -5.56 -12.15
C THR A 398 -2.67 -4.11 -11.65
N LEU A 399 -3.38 -3.89 -10.55
CA LEU A 399 -3.70 -2.57 -10.01
C LEU A 399 -2.45 -1.82 -9.54
N GLY A 400 -1.50 -2.51 -8.92
CA GLY A 400 -0.24 -1.92 -8.47
C GLY A 400 0.55 -1.29 -9.63
N THR A 401 0.79 -2.06 -10.69
CA THR A 401 1.47 -1.59 -11.91
C THR A 401 0.70 -0.48 -12.60
N PHE A 402 -0.63 -0.64 -12.73
CA PHE A 402 -1.46 0.37 -13.36
C PHE A 402 -1.38 1.72 -12.63
N LEU A 403 -1.51 1.71 -11.30
CA LEU A 403 -1.54 2.93 -10.49
C LEU A 403 -0.15 3.53 -10.24
N CYS A 404 0.91 2.72 -10.19
CA CYS A 404 2.25 3.17 -9.80
C CYS A 404 3.22 3.38 -10.96
N LEU A 405 2.97 2.79 -12.13
CA LEU A 405 3.85 2.91 -13.31
C LEU A 405 3.12 3.52 -14.50
N ILE A 406 2.01 2.92 -14.92
CA ILE A 406 1.24 3.38 -16.09
C ILE A 406 0.66 4.78 -15.84
N THR A 407 -0.02 4.98 -14.72
CA THR A 407 -0.69 6.25 -14.40
C THR A 407 0.30 7.42 -14.33
N PRO A 408 1.43 7.33 -13.59
CA PRO A 408 2.43 8.40 -13.60
C PRO A 408 3.04 8.65 -14.98
N ALA A 409 3.22 7.62 -15.81
CA ALA A 409 3.66 7.83 -17.19
C ALA A 409 2.65 8.64 -18.01
N LEU A 410 1.35 8.34 -17.87
CA LEU A 410 0.28 9.11 -18.51
C LEU A 410 0.22 10.54 -17.98
N MET A 411 0.39 10.75 -16.68
CA MET A 411 0.45 12.09 -16.06
C MET A 411 1.58 12.93 -16.64
N TRP A 412 2.80 12.36 -16.74
CA TRP A 412 3.93 13.09 -17.29
C TRP A 412 3.70 13.46 -18.76
N LEU A 413 3.20 12.49 -19.54
CA LEU A 413 2.90 12.70 -20.95
C LEU A 413 1.82 13.78 -21.11
N ASN A 414 0.72 13.72 -20.36
CA ASN A 414 -0.35 14.72 -20.40
C ASN A 414 0.19 16.16 -20.27
N ASP A 415 1.00 16.41 -19.24
CA ASP A 415 1.52 17.76 -18.95
C ASP A 415 2.56 18.24 -19.97
N ASN A 416 3.29 17.33 -20.62
CA ASN A 416 4.48 17.67 -21.41
C ASN A 416 4.33 17.38 -22.91
N TRP A 417 3.25 16.72 -23.35
CA TRP A 417 3.12 16.24 -24.73
C TRP A 417 3.06 17.37 -25.75
N ALA A 418 2.36 18.47 -25.44
CA ALA A 418 2.26 19.63 -26.33
C ALA A 418 3.62 20.33 -26.50
N LEU A 419 4.41 20.39 -25.43
CA LEU A 419 5.72 21.04 -25.39
C LEU A 419 6.80 20.32 -26.21
N ARG A 420 6.54 19.11 -26.71
CA ARG A 420 7.50 18.33 -27.51
C ARG A 420 7.94 18.98 -28.80
N LYS A 421 7.10 19.87 -29.36
CA LYS A 421 7.40 20.61 -30.59
C LYS A 421 8.31 21.80 -30.31
N GLU A 422 8.24 22.37 -29.11
CA GLU A 422 8.96 23.59 -28.72
C GLU A 422 10.28 23.29 -28.00
N ARG A 423 10.30 22.25 -27.13
CA ARG A 423 11.47 21.86 -26.35
C ARG A 423 12.18 20.67 -27.00
N THR A 424 13.21 20.97 -27.79
CA THR A 424 14.00 19.95 -28.51
C THR A 424 15.26 19.48 -27.78
N SER A 425 15.52 19.98 -26.56
CA SER A 425 16.67 19.59 -25.75
C SER A 425 16.73 18.08 -25.53
N ILE A 426 17.95 17.53 -25.57
CA ILE A 426 18.24 16.09 -25.34
C ILE A 426 17.65 15.63 -24.00
N GLY A 427 17.75 16.46 -22.96
CA GLY A 427 17.21 16.16 -21.63
C GLY A 427 15.67 16.14 -21.57
N PHE A 428 14.99 16.82 -22.47
CA PHE A 428 13.53 16.74 -22.58
C PHE A 428 13.11 15.49 -23.35
N ARG A 429 13.79 15.19 -24.46
CA ARG A 429 13.57 13.96 -25.24
C ARG A 429 13.81 12.69 -24.41
N SER A 430 14.84 12.67 -23.56
CA SER A 430 15.10 11.52 -22.67
C SER A 430 13.98 11.30 -21.65
N ARG A 431 13.34 12.36 -21.14
CA ARG A 431 12.19 12.24 -20.22
C ARG A 431 10.93 11.76 -20.94
N ILE A 432 10.71 12.16 -22.20
CA ILE A 432 9.65 11.57 -23.03
C ILE A 432 9.92 10.08 -23.19
N ALA A 433 11.14 9.71 -23.61
CA ALA A 433 11.52 8.33 -23.83
C ALA A 433 11.34 7.48 -22.57
N LEU A 434 11.76 7.99 -21.40
CA LEU A 434 11.55 7.32 -20.12
C LEU A 434 10.06 7.15 -19.78
N SER A 435 9.23 8.17 -20.03
CA SER A 435 7.80 8.07 -19.77
C SER A 435 7.12 7.04 -20.67
N VAL A 436 7.45 7.05 -21.96
CA VAL A 436 6.95 6.05 -22.93
C VAL A 436 7.46 4.65 -22.56
N PHE A 437 8.73 4.53 -22.17
CA PHE A 437 9.29 3.27 -21.69
C PHE A 437 8.54 2.76 -20.46
N THR A 438 8.33 3.59 -19.43
CA THR A 438 7.61 3.17 -18.22
C THR A 438 6.17 2.79 -18.53
N LEU A 439 5.50 3.48 -19.45
CA LEU A 439 4.17 3.11 -19.92
C LEU A 439 4.17 1.72 -20.57
N LEU A 440 5.06 1.48 -21.52
CA LEU A 440 5.14 0.20 -22.24
C LEU A 440 5.59 -0.94 -21.32
N ALA A 441 6.57 -0.69 -20.44
CA ALA A 441 7.00 -1.63 -19.41
C ALA A 441 5.87 -1.96 -18.45
N GLY A 442 5.07 -0.96 -18.03
CA GLY A 442 3.90 -1.17 -17.21
C GLY A 442 2.86 -2.05 -17.90
N VAL A 443 2.52 -1.77 -19.16
CA VAL A 443 1.60 -2.61 -19.95
C VAL A 443 2.14 -4.04 -20.09
N PHE A 444 3.44 -4.18 -20.34
CA PHE A 444 4.10 -5.49 -20.41
C PHE A 444 3.99 -6.25 -19.08
N ILE A 445 4.30 -5.62 -17.95
CA ILE A 445 4.18 -6.22 -16.61
C ILE A 445 2.72 -6.60 -16.31
N VAL A 446 1.73 -5.77 -16.67
CA VAL A 446 0.31 -6.12 -16.51
C VAL A 446 -0.01 -7.41 -17.26
N ILE A 447 0.43 -7.55 -18.51
CA ILE A 447 0.12 -8.74 -19.31
C ILE A 447 0.86 -9.97 -18.79
N THR A 448 2.18 -9.89 -18.67
CA THR A 448 3.01 -11.07 -18.37
C THR A 448 3.02 -11.42 -16.89
N GLY A 449 2.94 -10.42 -16.00
CA GLY A 449 2.79 -10.61 -14.56
C GLY A 449 1.44 -11.22 -14.19
N THR A 450 0.34 -10.75 -14.81
CA THR A 450 -0.98 -11.37 -14.58
C THR A 450 -0.99 -12.80 -15.09
N TRP A 451 -0.38 -13.07 -16.25
CA TRP A 451 -0.25 -14.44 -16.76
C TRP A 451 0.55 -15.31 -15.78
N SER A 452 1.70 -14.83 -15.30
CA SER A 452 2.49 -15.55 -14.30
C SER A 452 1.68 -15.84 -13.04
N ALA A 453 1.00 -14.85 -12.48
CA ALA A 453 0.24 -15.01 -11.24
C ALA A 453 -0.92 -16.01 -11.42
N VAL A 454 -1.66 -15.93 -12.54
CA VAL A 454 -2.77 -16.86 -12.81
C VAL A 454 -2.27 -18.30 -12.97
N LEU A 455 -1.14 -18.51 -13.64
CA LEU A 455 -0.54 -19.84 -13.75
C LEU A 455 -0.05 -20.35 -12.40
N SER A 456 0.64 -19.51 -11.63
CA SER A 456 1.09 -19.85 -10.27
C SER A 456 -0.09 -20.27 -9.39
N ILE A 457 -1.19 -19.50 -9.38
CA ILE A 457 -2.41 -19.85 -8.64
C ILE A 457 -2.98 -21.19 -9.09
N LYS A 458 -3.05 -21.43 -10.40
CA LYS A 458 -3.57 -22.68 -10.96
C LYS A 458 -2.72 -23.87 -10.52
N ASP A 459 -1.39 -23.73 -10.59
CA ASP A 459 -0.45 -24.79 -10.25
C ASP A 459 -0.45 -25.03 -8.73
N SER A 460 -0.47 -23.97 -7.91
CA SER A 460 -0.65 -24.04 -6.45
C SER A 460 -1.91 -24.85 -6.05
N TYR A 461 -3.03 -24.63 -6.76
CA TYR A 461 -4.24 -25.44 -6.55
C TYR A 461 -4.13 -26.89 -7.03
N ALA A 462 -3.42 -27.13 -8.15
CA ALA A 462 -3.24 -28.47 -8.70
C ALA A 462 -2.35 -29.35 -7.82
N ASP A 463 -1.33 -28.75 -7.20
CA ASP A 463 -0.38 -29.44 -6.31
C ASP A 463 -1.01 -29.82 -4.96
N GLY A 464 -2.24 -29.36 -4.67
CA GLY A 464 -2.99 -29.75 -3.48
C GLY A 464 -2.51 -29.10 -2.18
N SER A 465 -1.61 -28.11 -2.27
CA SER A 465 -1.10 -27.34 -1.13
C SER A 465 -2.23 -26.64 -0.34
N VAL A 466 -3.26 -26.15 -1.04
CA VAL A 466 -4.55 -25.79 -0.46
C VAL A 466 -5.64 -26.48 -1.28
N GLY A 467 -6.29 -27.49 -0.69
CA GLY A 467 -7.18 -28.40 -1.44
C GLY A 467 -8.35 -27.76 -2.20
N SER A 468 -8.83 -26.57 -1.78
CA SER A 468 -9.83 -25.77 -2.52
C SER A 468 -9.95 -24.35 -1.94
N ALA A 469 -10.63 -23.45 -2.65
CA ALA A 469 -11.03 -22.15 -2.09
C ALA A 469 -11.88 -22.35 -0.82
N PHE A 470 -11.72 -21.47 0.18
CA PHE A 470 -12.35 -21.62 1.50
C PHE A 470 -12.01 -22.94 2.22
N SER A 471 -10.78 -23.44 2.02
CA SER A 471 -10.30 -24.63 2.70
C SER A 471 -9.95 -24.35 4.17
N CYS A 472 -10.17 -25.36 5.02
CA CYS A 472 -9.72 -25.31 6.41
C CYS A 472 -8.24 -25.67 6.59
N ALA A 473 -7.48 -25.93 5.53
CA ALA A 473 -6.07 -26.29 5.63
C ALA A 473 -5.23 -25.22 6.36
N ASP A 474 -4.26 -25.66 7.17
CA ASP A 474 -3.28 -24.78 7.81
C ASP A 474 -2.43 -24.09 6.74
N ASN A 475 -2.48 -22.76 6.70
CA ASN A 475 -1.74 -21.93 5.75
C ASN A 475 -0.48 -21.32 6.35
N SER A 476 -0.12 -21.66 7.59
CA SER A 476 1.02 -21.06 8.28
C SER A 476 2.37 -21.70 7.97
N ASN A 477 2.41 -22.83 7.25
CA ASN A 477 3.64 -23.61 7.00
C ASN A 477 4.14 -23.49 5.57
#